data_AF-A0A4P6Q3U7-F1
#
_entry.id   AF-A0A4P6Q3U7-F1
#
_cell.length_a   1.000
_cell.length_b   1.000
_cell.length_c   1.000
_cell.angle_alpha   90.00
_cell.angle_beta   90.00
_cell.angle_gamma   90.00
#
_symmetry.space_group_name_H-M   'P 1'
#
loop_
_entity.id
_entity.type
_entity.pdbx_description
1 polymer ?
#
loop_
_entity_poly.entity_id
_entity_poly.type
_entity_poly.pdbx_seq_one_letter_code
_entity_poly.pdbx_strand_id
1 'polypeptide(L)'
;MGRVDPEKRRAATARLRQLAEAGQLTARHVRLTGAGCGVSERTVWRWIGPDAPSATAETVIDLLGRIGDRVLDNLLPARRLRISPRAVKRPLSRYAYKSLRVDRRSYRATVQIAILTGSDTS
;
A
#
# COMPACT_ATOMS: atom_id res chain seq x y z
N MET A 1 25.41 -8.89 -17.42
CA MET A 1 25.34 -8.71 -15.96
C MET A 1 26.34 -9.68 -15.34
N GLY A 2 27.52 -9.18 -14.94
CA GLY A 2 28.65 -10.03 -14.54
C GLY A 2 28.32 -10.85 -13.29
N ARG A 3 28.65 -12.14 -13.31
CA ARG A 3 28.54 -13.01 -12.14
C ARG A 3 29.51 -12.49 -11.09
N VAL A 4 29.00 -11.94 -10.00
CA VAL A 4 29.85 -11.52 -8.87
C VAL A 4 30.62 -12.73 -8.38
N ASP A 5 31.93 -12.57 -8.23
CA ASP A 5 32.81 -13.58 -7.67
C ASP A 5 32.26 -14.10 -6.33
N PRO A 6 32.06 -15.42 -6.17
CA PRO A 6 31.45 -15.99 -4.96
C PRO A 6 32.19 -15.62 -3.67
N GLU A 7 33.51 -15.43 -3.71
CA GLU A 7 34.28 -15.00 -2.53
C GLU A 7 33.98 -13.55 -2.14
N LYS A 8 33.98 -12.63 -3.11
CA LYS A 8 33.55 -11.23 -2.89
C LYS A 8 32.15 -11.16 -2.30
N ARG A 9 31.21 -11.98 -2.80
CA ARG A 9 29.86 -12.05 -2.23
C ARG A 9 29.88 -12.54 -0.78
N ARG A 10 30.64 -13.59 -0.45
CA ARG A 10 30.73 -14.12 0.92
C ARG A 10 31.33 -13.10 1.89
N ALA A 11 32.44 -12.46 1.52
CA ALA A 11 33.09 -11.42 2.33
C ALA A 11 32.16 -10.22 2.57
N ALA A 12 31.48 -9.75 1.52
CA ALA A 12 30.50 -8.67 1.63
C ALA A 12 29.33 -9.03 2.55
N THR A 13 28.79 -10.24 2.43
CA THR A 13 27.67 -10.71 3.26
C THR A 13 28.09 -10.84 4.72
N ALA A 14 29.28 -11.38 5.00
CA ALA A 14 29.83 -11.50 6.35
C ALA A 14 30.02 -10.12 7.02
N ARG A 15 30.58 -9.15 6.28
CA ARG A 15 30.77 -7.79 6.80
C ARG A 15 29.45 -7.10 7.12
N LEU A 16 28.43 -7.26 6.27
CA LEU A 16 27.11 -6.70 6.51
C LEU A 16 26.41 -7.35 7.71
N ARG A 17 26.58 -8.66 7.91
CA ARG A 17 26.07 -9.35 9.11
C ARG A 17 26.73 -8.86 10.39
N GLN A 18 28.05 -8.66 10.37
CA GLN A 18 28.77 -8.10 11.52
C GLN A 18 28.26 -6.69 11.87
N LEU A 19 28.02 -5.84 10.86
CA LEU A 19 27.44 -4.51 11.09
C LEU A 19 26.01 -4.60 11.62
N ALA A 20 25.25 -5.60 11.19
CA ALA A 20 23.90 -5.84 11.68
C ALA A 20 23.92 -6.28 13.14
N GLU A 21 24.76 -7.24 13.51
CA GLU A 21 24.93 -7.71 14.90
C GLU A 21 25.35 -6.57 15.83
N ALA A 22 26.15 -5.62 15.33
CA ALA A 22 26.52 -4.41 16.05
C ALA A 22 25.42 -3.34 16.11
N GLY A 23 24.26 -3.54 15.46
CA GLY A 23 23.18 -2.56 15.36
C GLY A 23 23.52 -1.33 14.50
N GLN A 24 24.58 -1.40 13.69
CA GLN A 24 25.12 -0.29 12.89
C GLN A 24 24.84 -0.44 11.39
N LEU A 25 24.06 -1.45 10.98
CA LEU A 25 23.71 -1.65 9.58
C LEU A 25 22.81 -0.49 9.11
N THR A 26 23.28 0.23 8.10
CA THR A 26 22.53 1.34 7.48
C THR A 26 22.42 1.10 5.98
N ALA A 27 21.42 1.74 5.34
CA ALA A 27 21.28 1.72 3.88
C ALA A 27 22.54 2.22 3.15
N ARG A 28 23.32 3.12 3.77
CA ARG A 28 24.61 3.58 3.22
C ARG A 28 25.61 2.43 3.08
N HIS A 29 25.71 1.55 4.08
CA HIS A 29 26.59 0.38 4.05
C HIS A 29 26.19 -0.57 2.92
N VAL A 30 24.89 -0.81 2.72
CA VAL A 30 24.38 -1.67 1.65
C VAL A 30 24.63 -1.06 0.26
N ARG A 31 24.43 0.26 0.11
CA ARG A 31 24.73 0.98 -1.14
C ARG A 31 26.21 0.93 -1.51
N LEU A 32 27.11 1.15 -0.54
CA LEU A 32 28.56 1.08 -0.76
C LEU A 32 28.99 -0.32 -1.22
N THR A 33 28.45 -1.37 -0.59
CA THR A 33 28.70 -2.76 -1.00
C THR A 33 28.16 -3.05 -2.40
N GLY A 34 26.96 -2.54 -2.73
CA GLY A 34 26.39 -2.67 -4.07
C GLY A 34 27.28 -2.05 -5.14
N ALA A 35 27.76 -0.83 -4.90
CA ALA A 35 28.70 -0.15 -5.80
C ALA A 35 30.03 -0.92 -5.95
N GLY A 36 30.61 -1.42 -4.85
CA GLY A 36 31.86 -2.18 -4.88
C GLY A 36 31.75 -3.55 -5.56
N CYS A 37 30.57 -4.18 -5.53
CA CYS A 37 30.30 -5.47 -6.17
C CYS A 37 29.65 -5.36 -7.55
N GLY A 38 29.33 -4.14 -8.02
CA GLY A 38 28.64 -3.91 -9.29
C GLY A 38 27.21 -4.46 -9.33
N VAL A 39 26.51 -4.47 -8.18
CA VAL A 39 25.13 -4.98 -8.04
C VAL A 39 24.21 -3.95 -7.43
N SER A 40 22.91 -4.09 -7.69
CA SER A 40 21.91 -3.21 -7.11
C SER A 40 21.79 -3.40 -5.59
N GLU A 41 21.38 -2.34 -4.88
CA GLU A 41 21.09 -2.39 -3.45
C GLU A 41 20.09 -3.52 -3.10
N ARG A 42 19.06 -3.71 -3.94
CA ARG A 42 18.07 -4.79 -3.80
C ARG A 42 18.71 -6.18 -3.85
N THR A 43 19.73 -6.37 -4.67
CA THR A 43 20.47 -7.64 -4.77
C THR A 43 21.27 -7.90 -3.50
N VAL A 44 21.87 -6.87 -2.91
CA VAL A 44 22.61 -6.97 -1.65
C VAL A 44 21.68 -7.31 -0.49
N TRP A 45 20.51 -6.65 -0.39
CA TRP A 45 19.47 -7.01 0.59
C TRP A 45 19.03 -8.47 0.45
N ARG A 46 18.92 -8.99 -0.78
CA ARG A 46 18.60 -10.41 -1.03
C ARG A 46 19.69 -11.38 -0.56
N TRP A 47 20.94 -10.96 -0.45
CA TRP A 47 22.03 -11.82 0.05
C TRP A 47 22.01 -12.00 1.56
N ILE A 48 21.64 -10.95 2.31
CA ILE A 48 21.64 -10.99 3.77
C ILE A 48 20.35 -11.58 4.36
N GLY A 49 19.25 -11.62 3.57
CA GLY A 49 17.99 -12.25 3.96
C GLY A 49 17.19 -11.45 4.99
N PRO A 50 15.97 -11.90 5.34
CA PRO A 50 15.11 -11.21 6.31
C PRO A 50 15.65 -11.27 7.75
N ASP A 51 16.58 -12.19 8.04
CA ASP A 51 17.11 -12.43 9.39
C ASP A 51 18.29 -11.50 9.76
N ALA A 52 18.63 -10.55 8.89
CA ALA A 52 19.64 -9.56 9.22
C ALA A 52 19.11 -8.67 10.36
N PRO A 53 19.86 -8.52 11.47
CA PRO A 53 19.46 -7.63 12.56
C PRO A 53 19.19 -6.23 12.00
N SER A 54 17.94 -5.79 12.15
CA SER A 54 17.46 -4.48 11.71
C SER A 54 17.30 -3.59 12.94
N ALA A 55 16.74 -2.38 12.76
CA ALA A 55 16.48 -1.46 13.87
C ALA A 55 15.85 -2.21 15.07
N THR A 56 16.30 -1.92 16.28
CA THR A 56 15.82 -2.60 17.48
C THR A 56 14.30 -2.46 17.61
N ALA A 57 13.65 -3.44 18.25
CA ALA A 57 12.20 -3.44 18.42
C ALA A 57 11.69 -2.14 19.05
N GLU A 58 12.42 -1.59 20.02
CA GLU A 58 12.15 -0.29 20.65
C GLU A 58 12.14 0.86 19.63
N THR A 59 13.18 0.96 18.79
CA THR A 59 13.26 1.99 17.74
C THR A 59 12.11 1.89 16.74
N VAL A 60 11.70 0.66 16.39
CA VAL A 60 10.58 0.41 15.48
C VAL A 60 9.26 0.82 16.11
N ILE A 61 9.03 0.46 17.39
CA ILE A 61 7.83 0.84 18.14
C ILE A 61 7.71 2.36 18.25
N ASP A 62 8.80 3.06 18.56
CA ASP A 62 8.82 4.52 18.63
C ASP A 62 8.49 5.18 17.30
N LEU A 63 9.07 4.66 16.20
CA LEU A 63 8.79 5.15 14.87
C LEU A 63 7.32 4.93 14.48
N LEU A 64 6.79 3.74 14.76
CA LEU A 64 5.39 3.41 14.52
C LEU A 64 4.46 4.32 15.33
N GLY A 65 4.78 4.59 16.60
CA GLY A 65 4.06 5.54 17.43
C GLY A 65 4.01 6.93 16.81
N ARG A 66 5.16 7.49 16.41
CA ARG A 66 5.21 8.82 15.77
C ARG A 66 4.45 8.88 14.44
N ILE A 67 4.50 7.82 13.63
CA ILE A 67 3.73 7.76 12.38
C ILE A 67 2.24 7.69 12.70
N GLY A 68 1.84 6.88 13.67
CA GLY A 68 0.47 6.77 14.16
C GLY A 68 -0.08 8.12 14.61
N ASP A 69 0.63 8.82 15.49
CA ASP A 69 0.26 10.15 15.96
C ASP A 69 0.05 11.12 14.80
N ARG A 70 1.00 11.18 13.85
CA ARG A 70 0.88 12.06 12.68
C ARG A 70 -0.30 11.74 11.77
N VAL A 71 -0.66 10.47 11.65
CA VAL A 71 -1.83 10.03 10.87
C VAL A 71 -3.12 10.42 11.58
N LEU A 72 -3.19 10.23 12.90
CA LEU A 72 -4.35 10.60 13.71
C LEU A 72 -4.55 12.12 13.78
N ASP A 73 -3.47 12.90 13.77
CA ASP A 73 -3.53 14.37 13.71
C ASP A 73 -4.03 14.91 12.36
N ASN A 74 -3.98 14.10 11.29
CA ASN A 74 -4.30 14.54 9.92
C ASN A 74 -5.33 13.63 9.24
N LEU A 75 -6.37 13.21 9.98
CA LEU A 75 -7.44 12.42 9.40
C LEU A 75 -8.19 13.20 8.31
N LEU A 76 -8.33 12.56 7.14
CA LEU A 76 -9.17 13.11 6.08
C LEU A 76 -10.63 13.16 6.56
N PRO A 77 -11.41 14.18 6.16
CA PRO A 77 -12.82 14.26 6.50
C PRO A 77 -13.56 13.03 5.98
N ALA A 78 -14.56 12.58 6.76
CA ALA A 78 -15.39 11.44 6.39
C ALA A 78 -15.91 11.58 4.96
N ARG A 79 -15.63 10.58 4.11
CA ARG A 79 -16.09 10.58 2.72
C ARG A 79 -17.62 10.66 2.70
N ARG A 80 -18.16 11.68 2.04
CA ARG A 80 -19.61 11.83 1.86
C ARG A 80 -20.17 10.56 1.19
N LEU A 81 -21.21 10.00 1.79
CA LEU A 81 -21.92 8.87 1.25
C LEU A 81 -22.49 9.25 -0.13
N ARG A 82 -22.05 8.57 -1.18
CA ARG A 82 -22.62 8.73 -2.53
C ARG A 82 -23.96 7.99 -2.59
N ILE A 83 -25.03 8.68 -2.21
CA ILE A 83 -26.41 8.16 -2.25
C ILE A 83 -27.07 8.27 -3.64
N SER A 84 -26.47 9.02 -4.57
CA SER A 84 -27.01 9.13 -5.93
C SER A 84 -26.79 7.81 -6.68
N PRO A 85 -27.85 7.15 -7.19
CA PRO A 85 -27.70 5.99 -8.05
C PRO A 85 -26.75 6.34 -9.20
N ARG A 86 -25.69 5.55 -9.38
CA ARG A 86 -24.78 5.76 -10.52
C ARG A 86 -25.57 5.48 -11.79
N ALA A 87 -25.91 6.52 -12.55
CA ALA A 87 -26.52 6.36 -13.86
C ALA A 87 -25.48 5.83 -14.85
N VAL A 88 -25.20 4.53 -14.81
CA VAL A 88 -24.18 3.85 -15.63
C VAL A 88 -24.63 3.72 -17.08
N LYS A 89 -25.90 3.41 -17.30
CA LYS A 89 -26.51 3.25 -18.62
C LYS A 89 -27.87 3.92 -18.60
N ARG A 90 -28.06 4.94 -19.44
CA ARG A 90 -29.41 5.41 -19.74
C ARG A 90 -29.96 4.46 -20.81
N PRO A 91 -31.10 3.78 -20.58
CA PRO A 91 -31.66 2.84 -21.55
C PRO A 91 -32.05 3.51 -22.87
N LEU A 92 -32.15 4.85 -22.88
CA LEU A 92 -32.43 5.66 -24.06
C LEU A 92 -31.45 6.83 -24.14
N SER A 93 -31.01 7.18 -25.35
CA SER A 93 -30.22 8.38 -25.60
C SER A 93 -31.05 9.64 -25.36
N ARG A 94 -30.38 10.77 -25.08
CA ARG A 94 -31.03 12.09 -24.90
C ARG A 94 -31.89 12.47 -26.11
N TYR A 95 -31.51 12.02 -27.30
CA TYR A 95 -32.18 12.30 -28.57
C TYR A 95 -33.36 11.35 -28.83
N ALA A 96 -33.24 10.07 -28.47
CA ALA A 96 -34.35 9.12 -28.57
C ALA A 96 -35.54 9.48 -27.67
N TYR A 97 -35.29 10.17 -26.55
CA TYR A 97 -36.33 10.60 -25.62
C TYR A 97 -37.28 11.68 -26.19
N LYS A 98 -36.81 12.49 -27.15
CA LYS A 98 -37.63 13.55 -27.75
C LYS A 98 -38.61 13.04 -28.80
N SER A 99 -38.27 11.96 -29.49
CA SER A 99 -39.06 11.39 -30.59
C SER A 99 -40.02 10.29 -30.15
N LEU A 100 -39.81 9.67 -28.97
CA LEU A 100 -40.76 8.70 -28.43
C LEU A 100 -41.99 9.40 -27.85
N ARG A 101 -43.19 8.97 -28.26
CA ARG A 101 -44.46 9.27 -27.56
C ARG A 101 -44.52 8.49 -26.24
N VAL A 102 -43.66 8.86 -25.28
CA VAL A 102 -43.67 8.29 -23.92
C VAL A 102 -44.92 8.80 -23.21
N ASP A 103 -45.74 7.89 -22.68
CA ASP A 103 -46.78 8.26 -21.73
C ASP A 103 -46.12 8.87 -20.49
N ARG A 104 -46.40 10.15 -20.22
CA ARG A 104 -45.83 10.92 -19.10
C ARG A 104 -46.68 10.84 -17.84
N ARG A 105 -47.73 10.02 -17.81
CA ARG A 105 -48.50 9.78 -16.60
C ARG A 105 -47.58 9.22 -15.51
N SER A 106 -47.39 10.00 -14.47
CA SER A 106 -46.62 9.59 -13.30
C SER A 106 -47.58 8.94 -12.31
N TYR A 107 -47.36 7.66 -12.04
CA TYR A 107 -48.11 6.91 -11.03
C TYR A 107 -47.34 6.89 -9.72
N ARG A 108 -48.05 7.02 -8.60
CA ARG A 108 -47.44 6.98 -7.28
C ARG A 108 -46.93 5.56 -7.01
N ALA A 109 -45.64 5.40 -6.82
CA ALA A 109 -45.02 4.14 -6.43
C ALA A 109 -44.30 4.33 -5.08
N THR A 110 -44.52 3.39 -4.16
CA THR A 110 -43.80 3.33 -2.89
C THR A 110 -42.65 2.37 -3.04
N VAL A 111 -41.41 2.87 -2.89
CA VAL A 111 -40.21 2.03 -2.89
C VAL A 111 -39.76 1.86 -1.44
N GLN A 112 -39.75 0.61 -0.97
CA GLN A 112 -39.20 0.25 0.34
C GLN A 112 -37.77 -0.26 0.15
N ILE A 113 -36.81 0.35 0.85
CA ILE A 113 -35.39 -0.05 0.80
C ILE A 113 -35.00 -0.48 2.22
N ALA A 114 -34.69 -1.76 2.39
CA ALA A 114 -34.13 -2.30 3.63
C ALA A 114 -32.62 -2.42 3.48
N ILE A 115 -31.88 -1.74 4.36
CA ILE A 115 -30.41 -1.86 4.43
C ILE A 115 -30.11 -2.93 5.47
N LEU A 116 -29.65 -4.10 5.02
CA LEU A 116 -29.19 -5.15 5.91
C LEU A 116 -27.73 -4.86 6.26
N THR A 117 -27.49 -4.31 7.44
CA THR A 117 -26.13 -4.26 8.00
C THR A 117 -25.76 -5.67 8.41
N GLY A 118 -24.65 -6.20 7.87
CA GLY A 118 -24.14 -7.51 8.22
C GLY A 118 -24.09 -7.66 9.73
N SER A 119 -24.58 -8.80 10.21
CA SER A 119 -24.65 -9.19 11.63
C SER A 119 -23.43 -8.70 12.39
N ASP A 120 -23.66 -7.86 13.41
CA ASP A 120 -22.72 -7.63 14.49
C ASP A 120 -22.35 -9.01 15.05
N THR A 121 -21.18 -9.51 14.66
CA THR A 121 -20.57 -10.66 15.31
C THR A 121 -20.03 -10.15 16.64
N SER A 122 -20.86 -10.26 17.68
CA SER A 122 -20.46 -10.14 19.09
C SER A 122 -19.42 -11.20 19.46
#